data_AF-A0A961NA69-F1
#
_entry.id   AF-A0A961NA69-F1
#
_cell.length_a   1.000
_cell.length_b   1.000
_cell.length_c   1.000
_cell.angle_alpha   90.00
_cell.angle_beta   90.00
_cell.angle_gamma   90.00
#
_symmetry.space_group_name_H-M   'P 1'
#
loop_
_entity.id
_entity.type
_entity.pdbx_description
1 polymer ?
#
loop_
_entity_poly.entity_id
_entity_poly.type
_entity_poly.pdbx_seq_one_letter_code
_entity_poly.pdbx_strand_id
1 'polypeptide(L)' 'RKTGLTVYMQSTHSGETGGLSVTFWGTRGTRMVTGDPFMRYGRKTICAEVRCGNRVIVLDAGSGLVPLG' A
#
# COMPACT_ATOMS: atom_id res chain seq x y z
N ARG A 1 -8.65 7.65 10.81
CA ARG A 1 -7.59 6.63 11.00
C ARG A 1 -6.86 6.48 9.66
N LYS A 2 -5.66 7.06 9.50
CA LYS A 2 -4.94 7.09 8.20
C LYS A 2 -4.21 5.77 7.95
N THR A 3 -4.92 4.76 7.47
CA THR A 3 -4.33 3.53 6.90
C THR A 3 -4.86 3.38 5.48
N GLY A 4 -3.97 3.23 4.50
CA GLY A 4 -4.31 3.21 3.08
C GLY A 4 -4.05 4.56 2.41
N LEU A 5 -2.78 4.92 2.22
CA LEU A 5 -2.44 5.94 1.23
C LEU A 5 -2.44 5.24 -0.14
N THR A 6 -3.40 5.59 -0.99
CA THR A 6 -3.44 5.10 -2.37
C THR A 6 -2.96 6.20 -3.31
N VAL A 7 -1.96 5.88 -4.12
CA VAL A 7 -1.49 6.76 -5.19
C VAL A 7 -1.93 6.17 -6.52
N TYR A 8 -2.55 6.99 -7.38
CA TYR A 8 -3.00 6.60 -8.71
C TYR A 8 -2.07 7.19 -9.77
N MET A 9 -1.73 6.38 -10.77
CA MET A 9 -1.05 6.78 -11.98
C MET A 9 -1.88 6.35 -13.18
N GLN A 10 -2.19 7.31 -14.05
CA GLN A 10 -2.79 7.00 -15.35
C GLN A 10 -1.64 6.71 -16.32
N SER A 11 -1.58 5.48 -16.83
CA SER A 11 -0.65 5.11 -17.89
C SER A 11 -1.37 5.19 -19.24
N THR A 12 -0.75 5.87 -20.20
CA THR A 12 -1.15 5.83 -21.62
C THR A 12 -0.06 5.10 -22.40
N HIS A 13 -0.17 3.79 -22.54
CA HIS A 13 0.61 3.03 -23.51
C HIS A 13 -0.28 2.68 -24.70
N SER A 14 0.24 2.84 -25.91
CA SER A 14 -0.42 2.66 -27.21
C SER A 14 -1.45 1.50 -27.22
N GLY A 15 -2.73 1.82 -26.98
CA GLY A 15 -3.87 0.92 -27.12
C GLY A 15 -4.60 0.49 -25.83
N GLU A 16 -4.02 0.62 -24.64
CA GLU A 16 -4.69 0.24 -23.38
C GLU A 16 -4.65 1.36 -22.33
N THR A 17 -5.82 1.82 -21.90
CA THR A 17 -5.98 2.71 -20.75
C THR A 17 -5.99 1.87 -19.46
N GLY A 18 -4.81 1.40 -19.06
CA GLY A 18 -4.62 0.69 -17.79
C GLY A 18 -4.30 1.67 -16.67
N GLY A 19 -5.16 1.75 -15.64
CA GLY A 19 -4.83 2.46 -14.42
C GLY A 19 -3.83 1.66 -13.57
N LEU A 20 -2.80 2.34 -13.04
CA LEU A 20 -1.91 1.81 -12.01
C LEU A 20 -2.33 2.43 -10.67
N SER A 21 -2.57 1.61 -9.65
CA SER A 21 -2.73 2.11 -8.27
C SER A 21 -1.82 1.37 -7.30
N VAL A 22 -1.30 2.11 -6.32
CA VAL A 22 -0.47 1.57 -5.25
C VAL A 22 -1.07 1.97 -3.91
N THR A 23 -1.45 0.99 -3.09
CA THR A 23 -1.98 1.18 -1.74
C THR A 23 -0.95 0.76 -0.71
N PHE A 24 -0.53 1.69 0.15
CA PHE A 24 0.33 1.36 1.28
C PHE A 24 -0.51 0.98 2.50
N TRP A 25 -0.46 -0.30 2.87
CA TRP A 25 -1.12 -0.84 4.05
C TRP A 25 -0.23 -0.78 5.30
N GLY A 26 1.09 -0.75 5.10
CA GLY A 26 2.09 -0.42 6.08
C GLY A 26 3.32 0.24 5.46
N THR A 27 4.00 1.08 6.24
CA THR A 27 5.06 2.00 5.77
C THR A 27 6.26 2.05 6.72
N ARG A 28 6.20 1.35 7.85
CA ARG A 28 7.31 1.27 8.81
C ARG A 28 8.30 0.19 8.36
N GLY A 29 9.55 0.32 8.80
CA GLY A 29 10.56 -0.73 8.65
C GLY A 29 10.25 -1.98 9.50
N THR A 30 11.29 -2.67 9.96
CA THR A 30 11.21 -4.01 10.56
C THR A 30 10.26 -4.15 11.76
N ARG A 31 10.01 -3.09 12.53
CA ARG A 31 9.28 -3.18 13.81
C ARG A 31 8.00 -2.35 13.80
N MET A 32 6.88 -3.00 14.09
CA MET A 32 5.60 -2.32 14.32
C MET A 32 5.64 -1.52 15.62
N VAL A 33 4.84 -0.46 15.70
CA VAL A 33 4.78 0.44 16.86
C VAL A 33 3.34 0.78 17.19
N THR A 34 3.07 1.00 18.48
CA THR A 34 1.73 1.32 19.00
C THR A 34 1.77 2.61 19.82
N GLY A 35 0.63 3.29 19.92
CA GLY A 35 0.51 4.55 20.66
C GLY A 35 0.49 5.80 19.76
N ASP A 36 0.06 6.91 20.36
CA ASP A 36 -0.19 8.19 19.69
C ASP A 36 1.04 8.83 19.03
N PRO A 37 2.27 8.73 19.59
CA PRO A 37 3.46 9.32 18.96
C PRO A 37 3.74 8.81 17.54
N PHE A 38 3.20 7.63 17.17
CA PHE A 38 3.48 6.97 15.89
C PHE A 38 2.36 7.15 14.84
N MET A 39 1.43 8.08 15.07
CA MET A 39 0.28 8.28 14.17
C MET A 39 0.63 9.01 12.85
N ARG A 40 1.72 9.78 12.81
CA ARG A 40 2.10 10.59 11.63
C ARG A 40 2.47 9.74 10.42
N TYR A 41 3.23 8.68 10.61
CA TYR A 41 3.85 7.90 9.52
C TYR A 41 3.29 6.47 9.37
N GLY A 42 2.30 6.11 10.18
CA GLY A 42 1.76 4.74 10.21
C GLY A 42 2.48 3.85 11.23
N ARG A 43 1.77 2.79 11.64
CA ARG A 43 2.16 1.91 12.76
C ARG A 43 2.56 0.50 12.32
N LYS A 44 2.18 0.12 11.10
CA LYS A 44 2.36 -1.21 10.54
C LYS A 44 3.64 -1.28 9.72
N THR A 45 4.33 -2.40 9.81
CA THR A 45 5.49 -2.74 8.96
C THR A 45 5.05 -2.88 7.51
N ILE A 46 6.00 -2.73 6.59
CA ILE A 46 5.72 -2.54 5.17
C ILE A 46 4.83 -3.64 4.57
N CYS A 47 3.87 -3.19 3.78
CA CYS A 47 3.03 -3.99 2.90
C CYS A 47 2.40 -3.02 1.89
N ALA A 48 2.57 -3.30 0.61
CA ALA A 48 2.00 -2.52 -0.47
C ALA A 48 1.23 -3.41 -1.45
N GLU A 49 0.06 -2.95 -1.86
CA GLU A 49 -0.75 -3.57 -2.92
C GLU A 49 -0.58 -2.73 -4.19
N VAL A 50 -0.22 -3.37 -5.29
CA VAL A 50 -0.17 -2.77 -6.62
C VAL A 50 -1.27 -3.39 -7.48
N ARG A 51 -2.16 -2.55 -8.01
CA ARG A 51 -3.18 -2.96 -8.99
C ARG A 51 -2.84 -2.41 -10.36
N CYS A 52 -2.82 -3.29 -11.35
CA CYS A 52 -2.59 -2.94 -12.75
C CYS A 52 -3.48 -3.81 -13.64
N GLY A 53 -4.52 -3.20 -14.22
CA GLY A 53 -5.58 -3.94 -14.92
C GLY A 53 -6.28 -4.94 -13.98
N ASN A 54 -6.32 -6.21 -14.37
CA ASN A 54 -6.89 -7.30 -13.58
C ASN A 54 -5.89 -7.97 -12.63
N ARG A 55 -4.64 -7.49 -12.57
CA ARG A 55 -3.58 -8.06 -11.73
C ARG A 55 -3.49 -7.33 -10.41
N VAL A 56 -3.31 -8.10 -9.34
CA VAL A 56 -2.97 -7.60 -8.01
C VAL A 56 -1.64 -8.21 -7.61
N ILE A 57 -0.69 -7.37 -7.22
CA ILE A 57 0.63 -7.76 -6.74
C ILE A 57 0.75 -7.25 -5.30
N VAL A 58 1.13 -8.13 -4.38
CA VAL A 58 1.40 -7.77 -2.99
C VAL A 58 2.91 -7.76 -2.78
N LEU A 59 3.44 -6.64 -2.31
CA LEU A 59 4.84 -6.43 -2.01
C LEU A 59 5.02 -6.40 -0.49
N ASP A 60 5.75 -7.40 0.00
CA ASP A 60 5.97 -7.71 1.43
C ASP A 60 4.68 -8.13 2.18
N ALA A 61 4.88 -8.97 3.19
CA ALA A 61 3.87 -9.57 4.06
C ALA A 61 4.08 -9.13 5.52
N GLY A 62 4.53 -7.90 5.74
CA GLY A 62 4.62 -7.32 7.07
C GLY A 62 3.25 -7.23 7.77
N SER A 63 3.19 -6.75 9.01
CA SER A 63 1.95 -6.45 9.75
C SER A 63 0.97 -5.52 9.02
N GLY A 64 1.44 -4.82 7.98
CA GLY A 64 0.61 -4.11 7.01
C GLY A 64 -0.34 -5.02 6.21
N LEU A 65 -0.06 -6.31 6.08
CA LEU A 65 -0.84 -7.28 5.31
C LEU A 65 -2.21 -7.59 5.93
N VAL A 66 -2.33 -7.61 7.26
CA VAL A 66 -3.56 -7.95 8.00
C VAL A 66 -4.85 -7.27 7.46
N PRO A 67 -4.89 -5.96 7.15
CA PRO A 67 -6.06 -5.31 6.55
C PRO A 67 -6.32 -5.61 5.07
N LEU A 68 -5.34 -6.17 4.34
CA LEU A 68 -5.47 -6.49 2.92
C LEU A 68 -6.35 -7.74 2.69
N GLY A 69 -6.31 -8.70 3.62
CA GLY A 69 -7.00 -9.99 3.53
C GLY A 69 -6.10 -11.13 3.96
#